data_AF-D3HTP8-F1
#
_entry.id   AF-D3HTP8-F1
#
_cell.length_a   1.000
_cell.length_b   1.000
_cell.length_c   1.000
_cell.angle_alpha   90.00
_cell.angle_beta   90.00
_cell.angle_gamma   90.00
#
_symmetry.space_group_name_H-M   'P 1'
#
loop_
_entity.id
_entity.type
_entity.pdbx_description
1 polymer ?
#
loop_
_entity_poly.entity_id
_entity_poly.type
_entity_poly.pdbx_seq_one_letter_code
_entity_poly.pdbx_strand_id
1 'polypeptide(L)'
;MVQATFFIQRDTPPIEKNDLKTYYIPIVEIIDNMQQVSAWNYARNPLVSRLFYTSTDALFAQEALEAGRITVSCYKVLLNAAHISTLNKSKSVGKGHLMALNFMPKDILSCIKISGYEYNEVKNPFYQASESVACESSLIAPCA
;
A
#
# COMPACT_ATOMS: atom_id res chain seq x y z
N MET A 1 7.68 -46.87 8.19
CA MET A 1 7.25 -45.85 9.16
C MET A 1 7.91 -44.55 8.77
N VAL A 2 7.15 -43.56 8.29
CA VAL A 2 7.66 -42.23 7.93
C VAL A 2 6.97 -41.22 8.83
N GLN A 3 7.75 -40.59 9.72
CA GLN A 3 7.29 -39.53 10.62
C GLN A 3 7.10 -38.26 9.79
N ALA A 4 5.85 -37.82 9.64
CA ALA A 4 5.54 -36.51 9.07
C ALA A 4 5.61 -35.46 10.20
N THR A 5 6.66 -34.64 10.18
CA THR A 5 6.78 -33.49 11.07
C THR A 5 5.88 -32.38 10.54
N PHE A 6 4.69 -32.23 11.13
CA PHE A 6 3.82 -31.09 10.85
C PHE A 6 4.43 -29.82 11.44
N PHE A 7 4.79 -28.87 10.58
CA PHE A 7 5.15 -27.52 11.00
C PHE A 7 3.87 -26.81 11.45
N ILE A 8 3.75 -26.57 12.76
CA ILE A 8 2.71 -25.72 13.33
C ILE A 8 2.93 -24.32 12.76
N GLN A 9 2.00 -23.89 11.91
CA GLN A 9 1.90 -22.53 11.42
C GLN A 9 1.70 -21.63 12.65
N ARG A 10 2.71 -20.82 12.99
CA ARG A 10 2.57 -19.82 14.04
C ARG A 10 1.54 -18.81 13.55
N ASP A 11 0.35 -18.84 14.16
CA ASP A 11 -0.66 -17.81 14.00
C ASP A 11 -0.01 -16.46 14.26
N THR A 12 0.05 -15.66 13.20
CA THR A 12 0.51 -14.27 13.29
C THR A 12 -0.60 -13.53 14.03
N PRO A 13 -0.30 -12.83 15.15
CA PRO A 13 -1.34 -12.16 15.92
C PRO A 13 -2.08 -11.16 15.03
N PRO A 14 -3.41 -11.01 15.19
CA PRO A 14 -4.18 -10.05 14.44
C PRO A 14 -3.60 -8.66 14.70
N ILE A 15 -3.24 -7.97 13.61
CA ILE A 15 -2.71 -6.61 13.68
C ILE A 15 -3.83 -5.72 14.23
N GLU A 16 -3.66 -5.18 15.44
CA GLU A 16 -4.59 -4.20 15.99
C GLU A 16 -4.62 -2.97 15.07
N LYS A 17 -5.82 -2.54 14.65
CA LYS A 17 -6.01 -1.40 13.75
C LYS A 17 -5.39 -0.08 14.25
N ASN A 18 -5.11 0.05 15.54
CA ASN A 18 -4.47 1.22 16.14
C ASN A 18 -3.01 1.43 15.74
N ASP A 19 -2.35 0.40 15.21
CA ASP A 19 -0.93 0.45 14.85
C ASP A 19 -0.68 0.72 13.34
N LEU A 20 -1.75 0.93 12.57
CA LEU A 20 -1.67 1.18 11.14
C LEU A 20 -1.59 2.68 10.84
N LYS A 21 -0.57 3.10 10.09
CA LYS A 21 -0.45 4.49 9.60
C LYS A 21 -0.42 4.55 8.08
N THR A 22 -1.06 5.58 7.53
CA THR A 22 -1.07 5.82 6.08
C THR A 22 0.21 6.52 5.64
N TYR A 23 0.80 6.03 4.56
CA TYR A 23 1.93 6.65 3.89
C TYR A 23 1.69 6.72 2.38
N TYR A 24 2.43 7.61 1.72
CA TYR A 24 2.36 7.85 0.29
C TYR A 24 3.71 7.54 -0.34
N ILE A 25 3.71 6.75 -1.41
CA ILE A 25 4.90 6.33 -2.13
C ILE A 25 4.79 6.86 -3.57
N PRO A 26 5.71 7.69 -4.05
CA PRO A 26 5.64 8.21 -5.41
C PRO A 26 5.86 7.07 -6.41
N ILE A 27 5.15 7.16 -7.52
CA ILE A 27 5.29 6.30 -8.69
C ILE A 27 6.10 7.11 -9.70
N VAL A 28 7.25 6.57 -10.10
CA VAL A 28 8.16 7.26 -11.03
C VAL A 28 7.71 7.03 -12.47
N GLU A 29 7.05 5.90 -12.71
CA GLU A 29 6.47 5.51 -13.98
C GLU A 29 5.24 6.36 -14.32
N ILE A 30 5.10 6.73 -15.60
CA ILE A 30 3.90 7.40 -16.10
C ILE A 30 2.77 6.36 -16.16
N ILE A 31 1.71 6.59 -15.39
CA ILE A 31 0.50 5.76 -15.44
C ILE A 31 -0.58 6.51 -16.23
N ASP A 32 -0.82 6.02 -17.45
CA ASP A 32 -1.92 6.53 -18.30
C ASP A 32 -3.28 6.02 -17.83
N ASN A 33 -3.33 4.80 -17.28
CA ASN A 33 -4.56 4.18 -16.78
C ASN A 33 -4.33 3.49 -15.42
N MET A 34 -4.74 4.17 -14.34
CA MET A 34 -4.64 3.66 -12.96
C MET A 34 -5.54 2.45 -12.66
N GLN A 35 -6.49 2.11 -13.55
CA GLN A 35 -7.34 0.94 -13.39
C GLN A 35 -6.68 -0.36 -13.89
N GLN A 36 -5.59 -0.26 -14.66
CA GLN A 36 -4.90 -1.44 -15.18
C GLN A 36 -4.24 -2.24 -14.05
N VAL A 37 -4.31 -3.57 -14.14
CA VAL A 37 -3.74 -4.50 -13.16
C VAL A 37 -2.23 -4.29 -12.98
N SER A 38 -1.52 -3.97 -14.08
CA SER A 38 -0.09 -3.67 -14.08
C SER A 38 0.28 -2.50 -13.17
N ALA A 39 -0.59 -1.49 -13.05
CA ALA A 39 -0.37 -0.32 -12.22
C ALA A 39 -0.24 -0.66 -10.74
N TRP A 40 -0.72 -1.82 -10.27
CA TRP A 40 -0.59 -2.25 -8.87
C TRP A 40 0.66 -3.09 -8.61
N ASN A 41 1.34 -3.54 -9.67
CA ASN A 41 2.49 -4.43 -9.56
C ASN A 41 3.84 -3.69 -9.45
N TYR A 42 3.92 -2.39 -9.77
CA TYR A 42 5.19 -1.65 -9.67
C TYR A 42 5.70 -1.50 -8.23
N ALA A 43 4.79 -1.56 -7.24
CA ALA A 43 5.17 -1.58 -5.82
C ALA A 43 5.84 -2.90 -5.36
N ARG A 44 5.81 -3.96 -6.20
CA ARG A 44 6.20 -5.32 -5.81
C ARG A 44 7.70 -5.56 -5.73
N ASN A 45 8.55 -4.66 -6.25
CA ASN A 45 10.00 -4.90 -6.20
C ASN A 45 10.55 -4.64 -4.78
N PRO A 46 11.02 -5.67 -4.04
CA PRO A 46 11.51 -5.51 -2.67
C PRO A 46 12.94 -4.95 -2.60
N LEU A 47 13.66 -4.93 -3.72
CA LEU A 47 15.04 -4.43 -3.80
C LEU A 47 15.09 -2.94 -4.17
N VAL A 48 13.94 -2.33 -4.44
CA VAL A 48 13.86 -0.92 -4.80
C VAL A 48 13.56 -0.11 -3.54
N SER A 49 14.52 0.73 -3.16
CA SER A 49 14.30 1.77 -2.16
C SER A 49 13.33 2.81 -2.71
N ARG A 50 12.29 3.12 -1.93
CA ARG A 50 11.27 4.11 -2.26
C ARG A 50 11.23 5.19 -1.19
N LEU A 51 10.80 6.38 -1.59
CA LEU A 51 10.52 7.47 -0.65
C LEU A 51 9.12 7.31 -0.07
N PHE A 52 9.00 7.48 1.24
CA PHE A 52 7.75 7.42 1.96
C PHE A 52 7.44 8.77 2.57
N TYR A 53 6.25 9.28 2.26
CA TYR A 53 5.76 10.56 2.75
C TYR A 53 4.54 10.35 3.64
N THR A 54 4.38 11.22 4.62
CA THR A 54 3.26 11.19 5.56
C THR A 54 2.01 11.90 5.03
N SER A 55 2.15 12.74 4.00
CA SER A 55 1.05 13.43 3.33
C SER A 55 1.30 13.60 1.83
N THR A 56 0.23 13.80 1.06
CA THR A 56 0.30 14.16 -0.36
C THR A 56 0.93 15.53 -0.57
N ASP A 57 0.77 16.47 0.37
CA ASP A 57 1.38 17.81 0.30
C ASP A 57 2.90 17.74 0.42
N ALA A 58 3.40 16.91 1.35
CA ALA A 58 4.83 16.69 1.51
C ALA A 58 5.44 16.03 0.26
N LEU A 59 4.72 15.07 -0.31
CA LEU A 59 5.09 14.39 -1.55
C LEU A 59 5.09 15.36 -2.73
N PHE A 60 4.03 16.16 -2.93
CA PHE A 60 3.93 17.10 -4.04
C PHE A 60 4.96 18.23 -3.91
N ALA A 61 5.19 18.77 -2.71
CA ALA A 61 6.23 19.76 -2.50
C ALA A 61 7.62 19.23 -2.89
N GLN A 62 7.91 17.96 -2.63
CA GLN A 62 9.19 17.34 -3.01
C GLN A 62 9.25 17.02 -4.51
N GLU A 63 8.26 16.29 -5.03
CA GLU A 63 8.30 15.74 -6.39
C GLU A 63 7.90 16.74 -7.47
N ALA A 64 6.94 17.62 -7.19
CA ALA A 64 6.47 18.60 -8.17
C ALA A 64 7.33 19.86 -8.20
N LEU A 65 7.66 20.41 -7.02
CA LEU A 65 8.42 21.66 -6.95
C LEU A 65 9.93 21.45 -7.11
N GLU A 66 10.53 20.45 -6.44
CA GLU A 66 11.99 20.26 -6.49
C GLU A 66 12.44 19.45 -7.71
N ALA A 67 11.64 18.46 -8.14
CA ALA A 67 11.94 17.65 -9.33
C ALA A 67 11.23 18.14 -10.62
N GLY A 68 10.52 19.27 -10.56
CA GLY A 68 9.91 19.93 -11.71
C GLY A 68 8.77 19.15 -12.38
N ARG A 69 8.14 18.20 -11.67
CA ARG A 69 7.04 17.38 -12.22
C ARG A 69 5.72 18.14 -12.15
N ILE A 70 5.04 18.26 -13.29
CA ILE A 70 3.71 18.91 -13.37
C ILE A 70 2.61 17.98 -12.83
N THR A 71 2.85 16.67 -12.95
CA THR A 71 1.94 15.62 -12.50
C THR A 71 2.71 14.63 -11.65
N VAL A 72 2.12 14.24 -10.51
CA VAL A 72 2.70 13.23 -9.62
C VAL A 72 1.68 12.12 -9.40
N SER A 73 2.11 10.88 -9.59
CA SER A 73 1.34 9.69 -9.22
C SER A 73 1.93 9.07 -7.98
N CYS A 74 1.09 8.55 -7.08
CA CYS A 74 1.56 7.87 -5.87
C CYS A 74 0.62 6.75 -5.43
N TYR A 75 1.19 5.77 -4.73
CA TYR A 75 0.43 4.78 -3.98
C TYR A 75 0.13 5.30 -2.58
N LYS A 76 -1.10 5.06 -2.11
CA LYS A 76 -1.47 5.16 -0.70
C LYS A 76 -1.38 3.77 -0.09
N VAL A 77 -0.59 3.61 0.97
CA VAL A 77 -0.36 2.32 1.63
C VAL A 77 -0.57 2.42 3.14
N LEU A 78 -0.91 1.29 3.77
CA LEU A 78 -0.92 1.16 5.23
C LEU A 78 0.35 0.47 5.69
N LEU A 79 1.04 1.10 6.63
CA LEU A 79 2.20 0.54 7.30
C LEU A 79 1.81 0.10 8.71
N ASN A 80 2.22 -1.11 9.09
CA ASN A 80 2.10 -1.60 10.46
C ASN A 80 3.24 -1.10 11.35
N ALA A 81 3.16 -1.36 12.65
CA ALA A 81 4.18 -0.97 13.62
C ALA A 81 5.60 -1.44 13.25
N ALA A 82 5.75 -2.64 12.68
CA ALA A 82 7.05 -3.15 12.25
C ALA A 82 7.64 -2.33 11.09
N HIS A 83 6.84 -2.03 10.07
CA HIS A 83 7.23 -1.15 8.96
C HIS A 83 7.58 0.25 9.46
N ILE A 84 6.78 0.81 10.37
CA ILE A 84 7.01 2.14 10.95
C ILE A 84 8.32 2.16 11.75
N SER A 85 8.58 1.13 12.56
CA SER A 85 9.84 1.02 13.33
C SER A 85 11.05 1.00 12.42
N THR A 86 10.98 0.26 11.31
CA THR A 86 12.04 0.21 10.30
C THR A 86 12.19 1.56 9.59
N LEU A 87 11.09 2.21 9.24
CA LEU A 87 11.08 3.52 8.57
C LEU A 87 11.64 4.63 9.46
N ASN A 88 11.39 4.60 10.77
CA ASN A 88 11.96 5.54 11.73
C ASN A 88 13.49 5.42 11.88
N LYS A 89 14.05 4.25 11.54
CA LYS A 89 15.51 4.03 11.52
C LYS A 89 16.15 4.39 10.17
N SER A 90 15.33 4.71 9.17
CA SER A 90 15.78 5.02 7.81
C SER A 90 16.40 6.40 7.69
N LYS A 91 17.14 6.61 6.60
CA LYS A 91 17.65 7.93 6.25
C LYS A 91 16.49 8.82 5.76
N SER A 92 16.32 9.98 6.39
CA SER A 92 15.45 11.04 5.87
C SER A 92 16.09 11.70 4.64
N VAL A 93 15.27 11.95 3.61
CA VAL A 93 15.64 12.65 2.38
C VAL A 93 14.57 13.68 2.09
N GLY A 94 14.90 14.96 2.25
CA GLY A 94 13.91 16.04 2.18
C GLY A 94 12.78 15.81 3.18
N LYS A 95 11.53 15.81 2.68
CA LYS A 95 10.33 15.54 3.49
C LYS A 95 9.95 14.05 3.57
N GLY A 96 10.73 13.15 2.98
CA GLY A 96 10.44 11.73 2.92
C GLY A 96 11.47 10.86 3.65
N HIS A 97 11.13 9.59 3.81
CA HIS A 97 12.01 8.55 4.34
C HIS A 97 12.38 7.56 3.24
N LEU A 98 13.67 7.28 3.04
CA LEU A 98 14.11 6.35 1.99
C LEU A 98 14.28 4.93 2.57
N MET A 99 13.48 3.98 2.09
CA MET A 99 13.50 2.60 2.58
C MET A 99 13.10 1.60 1.49
N ALA A 100 13.60 0.36 1.57
CA ALA A 100 13.11 -0.74 0.74
C ALA A 100 12.10 -1.55 1.55
N LEU A 101 10.82 -1.48 1.17
CA LEU A 101 9.75 -2.32 1.72
C LEU A 101 9.10 -3.11 0.58
N ASN A 102 8.70 -4.33 0.88
CA ASN A 102 7.98 -5.19 -0.05
C ASN A 102 6.48 -4.97 0.12
N PHE A 103 5.80 -4.45 -0.90
CA PHE A 103 4.34 -4.36 -0.93
C PHE A 103 3.81 -5.33 -1.96
N MET A 104 2.88 -6.19 -1.54
CA MET A 104 2.03 -6.88 -2.48
C MET A 104 0.93 -5.92 -2.94
N PRO A 105 0.34 -6.13 -4.14
CA PRO A 105 -0.78 -5.32 -4.60
C PRO A 105 -1.90 -5.19 -3.56
N LYS A 106 -2.19 -6.24 -2.80
CA LYS A 106 -3.22 -6.25 -1.73
C LYS A 106 -2.92 -5.30 -0.56
N ASP A 107 -1.67 -4.84 -0.40
CA ASP A 107 -1.25 -3.95 0.68
C ASP A 107 -1.42 -2.46 0.30
N ILE A 108 -1.75 -2.19 -0.97
CA ILE A 108 -1.98 -0.86 -1.52
C ILE A 108 -3.45 -0.51 -1.39
N LEU A 109 -3.77 0.65 -0.81
CA LEU A 109 -5.15 1.12 -0.68
C LEU A 109 -5.69 1.71 -1.99
N SER A 110 -4.89 2.57 -2.61
CA SER A 110 -5.29 3.33 -3.79
C SER A 110 -4.09 3.88 -4.55
N CYS A 111 -4.33 4.22 -5.80
CA CYS A 111 -3.45 5.03 -6.64
C CYS A 111 -4.02 6.44 -6.71
N ILE A 112 -3.17 7.43 -6.54
CA ILE A 112 -3.54 8.84 -6.60
C ILE A 112 -2.73 9.49 -7.72
N LYS A 113 -3.38 10.33 -8.51
CA LYS A 113 -2.76 11.23 -9.48
C LYS A 113 -3.09 12.66 -9.10
N ILE A 114 -2.05 13.47 -8.93
CA ILE A 114 -2.12 14.90 -8.61
C ILE A 114 -1.58 15.67 -9.81
N SER A 115 -2.37 16.55 -10.39
CA SER A 115 -1.97 17.39 -11.53
C SER A 115 -2.43 18.82 -11.29
N GLY A 116 -1.52 19.69 -10.86
CA GLY A 116 -1.88 21.02 -10.37
C GLY A 116 -2.87 20.95 -9.21
N TYR A 117 -4.10 21.44 -9.41
CA TYR A 117 -5.18 21.40 -8.42
C TYR A 117 -6.09 20.17 -8.53
N GLU A 118 -5.89 19.33 -9.54
CA GLU A 118 -6.69 18.12 -9.74
C GLU A 118 -6.15 16.97 -8.90
N TYR A 119 -7.05 16.34 -8.15
CA TYR A 119 -6.80 15.15 -7.35
C TYR A 119 -7.71 14.02 -7.84
N ASN A 120 -7.11 12.94 -8.32
CA ASN A 120 -7.83 11.75 -8.78
C ASN A 120 -7.32 10.52 -8.03
N GLU A 121 -8.18 9.90 -7.23
CA GLU A 121 -7.87 8.69 -6.47
C GLU A 121 -8.68 7.49 -7.00
N VAL A 122 -7.98 6.45 -7.42
CA VAL A 122 -8.55 5.17 -7.83
C VAL A 122 -8.30 4.17 -6.71
N LYS A 123 -9.38 3.64 -6.13
CA LYS A 123 -9.27 2.58 -5.11
C LYS A 123 -8.74 1.30 -5.74
N ASN A 124 -7.89 0.60 -5.01
CA ASN A 124 -7.34 -0.66 -5.46
C ASN A 124 -8.41 -1.77 -5.42
N PRO A 125 -8.77 -2.37 -6.57
CA PRO A 125 -9.74 -3.47 -6.59
C PRO A 125 -9.23 -4.74 -5.90
N PHE A 126 -7.91 -4.88 -5.74
CA PHE A 126 -7.28 -6.02 -5.07
C PHE A 126 -7.08 -5.81 -3.57
N TYR A 127 -7.45 -4.64 -3.04
CA TYR A 127 -7.34 -4.38 -1.61
C TYR A 127 -8.37 -5.23 -0.86
N GLN A 128 -7.89 -6.31 -0.25
CA GLN A 128 -8.66 -7.07 0.72
C GLN A 128 -8.42 -6.44 2.08
N ALA A 129 -9.32 -5.56 2.51
CA ALA A 129 -9.47 -5.32 3.94
C ALA A 129 -9.75 -6.69 4.58
N SER A 130 -9.01 -7.07 5.61
CA SER A 130 -9.13 -8.37 6.30
C SER A 130 -10.49 -8.58 7.00
N GLU A 131 -11.56 -7.90 6.58
CA GLU A 131 -12.89 -7.88 7.16
C GLU A 131 -13.99 -7.98 6.08
N SER A 132 -13.87 -8.95 5.17
CA SER A 132 -15.02 -9.41 4.38
C SER A 132 -15.14 -10.93 4.45
N VAL A 133 -15.23 -11.45 5.68
CA VAL A 133 -15.93 -12.72 5.95
C VAL A 133 -17.14 -12.39 6.81
N ALA A 134 -18.03 -11.54 6.30
CA ALA A 134 -19.42 -11.57 6.72
C ALA A 134 -20.10 -12.60 5.83
N CYS A 135 -20.05 -13.84 6.33
CA CYS A 135 -20.82 -15.00 5.95
C CYS A 135 -22.06 -14.66 5.08
N GLU A 136 -22.00 -14.97 3.78
CA GLU A 136 -23.21 -15.28 3.01
C GLU A 136 -23.80 -16.57 3.60
N SER A 137 -24.53 -16.44 4.70
CA SER A 137 -25.37 -17.53 5.18
C SER A 137 -26.61 -17.55 4.30
N SER A 138 -26.50 -18.34 3.24
CA SER A 138 -27.57 -18.90 2.42
C SER A 138 -28.95 -18.86 3.09
N LEU A 139 -29.83 -17.97 2.63
CA LEU A 139 -31.27 -18.11 2.84
C LEU A 139 -31.76 -19.21 1.90
N ILE A 140 -31.57 -20.47 2.30
CA ILE A 140 -32.38 -21.56 1.80
C ILE A 140 -33.69 -21.48 2.60
N ALA A 141 -34.74 -20.94 1.98
CA ALA A 141 -36.10 -21.16 2.44
C ALA A 141 -36.55 -22.54 1.92
N PRO A 142 -36.97 -23.48 2.78
CA PRO A 142 -37.83 -24.55 2.33
C PRO A 142 -39.27 -24.02 2.31
N CYS A 143 -39.85 -23.95 1.12
CA CYS A 143 -41.29 -23.84 0.95
C CYS A 143 -41.96 -25.09 1.56
N ALA A 144 -43.00 -24.88 2.38
CA ALA A 144 -44.02 -25.85 2.71
C ALA A 144 -45.37 -25.13 2.79
#